data_AF-A0A519KV19-F1
#
_entry.id   AF-A0A519KV19-F1
#
_cell.length_a   1.000
_cell.length_b   1.000
_cell.length_c   1.000
_cell.angle_alpha   90.00
_cell.angle_beta   90.00
_cell.angle_gamma   90.00
#
_symmetry.space_group_name_H-M   'P 1'
#
loop_
_entity.id
_entity.type
_entity.pdbx_description
1 polymer ?
#
loop_
_entity_poly.entity_id
_entity_poly.type
_entity_poly.pdbx_seq_one_letter_code
_entity_poly.pdbx_strand_id
1 'polypeptide(L)'
;MPMRWGDMDAMGHVNNTIYFRYLEIARVDWMTSIGAAPNPGGQGPVIVNAFCNFYRQLKAPGEVLAKHYVSDPGRTSFETWITLERAGEPGVIYAEGGATTLWFDAQTDKAMALPDWVRGLLT
;
A
#
# COMPACT_ATOMS: atom_id res chain seq x y z
N MET A 1 3.35 -11.08 5.52
CA MET A 1 2.37 -11.65 4.57
C MET A 1 2.97 -12.90 3.92
N PRO A 2 2.30 -14.05 3.92
CA PRO A 2 2.83 -15.26 3.30
C PRO A 2 2.76 -15.20 1.76
N MET A 3 3.83 -15.60 1.08
CA MET A 3 3.83 -15.80 -0.37
C MET A 3 3.16 -17.13 -0.71
N ARG A 4 2.27 -17.11 -1.69
CA ARG A 4 1.61 -18.32 -2.19
C ARG A 4 2.39 -18.87 -3.38
N TRP A 5 2.40 -20.19 -3.55
CA TRP A 5 2.99 -20.78 -4.76
C TRP A 5 2.33 -20.24 -6.04
N GLY A 6 1.02 -20.05 -6.02
CA GLY A 6 0.24 -19.46 -7.13
C GLY A 6 0.44 -17.96 -7.35
N ASP A 7 1.22 -17.27 -6.50
CA ASP A 7 1.63 -15.89 -6.76
C ASP A 7 2.77 -15.84 -7.80
N MET A 8 3.44 -16.97 -8.06
CA MET A 8 4.50 -17.07 -9.06
C MET A 8 3.93 -17.26 -10.46
N ASP A 9 4.63 -16.71 -11.45
CA ASP A 9 4.32 -16.94 -12.86
C ASP A 9 5.26 -17.98 -13.51
N ALA A 10 5.13 -18.15 -14.83
CA ALA A 10 5.91 -19.10 -15.61
C ALA A 10 7.43 -18.88 -15.53
N MET A 11 7.89 -17.70 -15.11
CA MET A 11 9.32 -17.40 -14.96
C MET A 11 9.88 -17.85 -13.60
N GLY A 12 9.06 -18.42 -12.72
CA GLY A 12 9.50 -19.04 -11.47
C GLY A 12 9.83 -18.03 -10.36
N HIS A 13 9.23 -16.84 -10.42
CA HIS A 13 9.24 -15.83 -9.37
C HIS A 13 7.85 -15.22 -9.22
N VAL A 14 7.61 -14.53 -8.11
CA VAL A 14 6.35 -13.82 -7.86
C VAL A 14 6.09 -12.86 -9.03
N ASN A 15 4.89 -12.93 -9.59
CA ASN A 15 4.49 -12.07 -10.71
C ASN A 15 4.48 -10.61 -10.26
N ASN A 16 4.96 -9.70 -11.12
CA ASN A 16 5.06 -8.28 -10.79
C ASN A 16 3.73 -7.65 -10.33
N THR A 17 2.60 -8.13 -10.85
CA THR A 17 1.26 -7.67 -10.44
C THR A 17 0.97 -7.96 -8.97
N ILE A 18 1.51 -9.05 -8.43
CA ILE A 18 1.29 -9.45 -7.03
C ILE A 18 1.99 -8.51 -6.05
N TYR A 19 3.08 -7.85 -6.44
CA TYR A 19 3.70 -6.84 -5.57
C TYR A 19 2.72 -5.71 -5.26
N PHE A 20 1.94 -5.24 -6.25
CA PHE A 20 0.88 -4.25 -6.00
C PHE A 20 -0.19 -4.76 -5.04
N ARG A 21 -0.47 -6.07 -5.05
CA ARG A 21 -1.35 -6.68 -4.05
C ARG A 21 -0.74 -6.63 -2.65
N TYR A 22 0.56 -6.89 -2.49
CA TYR A 22 1.24 -6.74 -1.19
C TYR A 22 1.24 -5.28 -0.69
N LEU A 23 1.47 -4.32 -1.59
CA LEU A 23 1.38 -2.88 -1.28
C LEU A 23 -0.04 -2.49 -0.85
N GLU A 24 -1.06 -3.01 -1.53
CA GLU A 24 -2.47 -2.78 -1.20
C GLU A 24 -2.83 -3.37 0.16
N ILE A 25 -2.47 -4.64 0.43
CA ILE A 25 -2.75 -5.29 1.72
C ILE A 25 -2.15 -4.48 2.86
N ALA A 26 -0.86 -4.14 2.79
CA ALA A 26 -0.19 -3.37 3.85
C ALA A 26 -0.87 -2.00 4.08
N ARG A 27 -1.36 -1.37 3.01
CA ARG A 27 -2.09 -0.10 3.10
C ARG A 27 -3.47 -0.27 3.70
N VAL A 28 -4.25 -1.26 3.26
CA VAL A 28 -5.59 -1.54 3.77
C VAL A 28 -5.53 -1.95 5.24
N ASP A 29 -4.55 -2.75 5.63
CA ASP A 29 -4.32 -3.13 7.02
C ASP A 29 -4.08 -1.89 7.90
N TRP A 30 -3.19 -0.99 7.45
CA TRP A 30 -2.94 0.28 8.15
C TRP A 30 -4.16 1.19 8.18
N MET A 31 -4.84 1.41 7.04
CA MET A 31 -6.04 2.24 6.99
C MET A 31 -7.13 1.69 7.90
N THR A 32 -7.29 0.37 7.95
CA THR A 32 -8.25 -0.28 8.85
C THR A 32 -7.87 -0.06 10.32
N SER A 33 -6.59 -0.17 10.67
CA SER A 33 -6.13 -0.02 12.06
C SER A 33 -6.31 1.39 12.62
N ILE A 34 -6.34 2.41 11.76
CA ILE A 34 -6.62 3.80 12.14
C ILE A 34 -8.09 4.20 11.99
N GLY A 35 -9.00 3.27 11.68
CA GLY A 35 -10.42 3.56 11.49
C GLY A 35 -10.80 4.18 10.14
N ALA A 36 -9.89 4.15 9.16
CA ALA A 36 -10.04 4.63 7.79
C ALA A 36 -10.30 3.51 6.77
N ALA A 37 -10.93 2.40 7.19
CA ALA A 37 -11.17 1.26 6.32
C ALA A 37 -11.90 1.68 5.01
N PRO A 38 -11.57 1.07 3.85
CA PRO A 38 -12.23 1.40 2.59
C PRO A 38 -13.76 1.32 2.68
N ASN A 39 -14.44 2.41 2.30
CA ASN A 39 -15.90 2.51 2.30
C ASN A 39 -16.41 2.94 0.91
N PRO A 40 -16.78 1.99 0.03
CA PRO A 40 -17.18 2.29 -1.34
C PRO A 40 -18.39 3.23 -1.49
N GLY A 41 -19.25 3.32 -0.47
CA GLY A 41 -20.44 4.17 -0.49
C GLY A 41 -20.31 5.47 0.30
N GLY A 42 -19.16 5.70 0.95
CA GLY A 42 -18.93 6.84 1.83
C GLY A 42 -17.73 7.68 1.43
N GLN A 43 -17.13 8.30 2.42
CA GLN A 43 -15.90 9.07 2.27
C GLN A 43 -14.71 8.20 2.64
N GLY A 44 -13.61 8.30 1.89
CA GLY A 44 -12.44 7.49 2.19
C GLY A 44 -11.28 7.65 1.22
N PRO A 45 -10.21 6.89 1.49
CA PRO A 45 -8.98 6.94 0.70
C PRO A 45 -9.18 6.27 -0.67
N VAL A 46 -8.71 6.95 -1.72
CA VAL A 46 -8.63 6.44 -3.11
C VAL A 46 -7.21 6.61 -3.62
N ILE A 47 -6.72 5.61 -4.35
CA ILE A 47 -5.39 5.65 -4.96
C ILE A 47 -5.48 6.25 -6.35
N VAL A 48 -4.78 7.36 -6.57
CA VAL A 48 -4.74 8.06 -7.88
C VAL A 48 -3.42 7.93 -8.61
N ASN A 49 -2.38 7.49 -7.91
CA ASN A 49 -1.12 7.08 -8.50
C ASN A 49 -0.59 5.87 -7.74
N ALA A 50 0.02 4.92 -8.43
CA ALA A 50 0.75 3.83 -7.82
C ALA A 50 1.97 3.49 -8.66
N PHE A 51 3.08 3.17 -8.00
CA PHE A 51 4.29 2.67 -8.63
C PHE A 51 4.92 1.56 -7.81
N CYS A 52 5.76 0.76 -8.45
CA CYS A 52 6.57 -0.26 -7.81
C CYS A 52 7.89 -0.41 -8.57
N ASN A 53 9.01 -0.25 -7.86
CA ASN A 53 10.35 -0.54 -8.33
C ASN A 53 10.72 -1.96 -7.88
N PHE A 54 11.23 -2.76 -8.81
CA PHE A 54 11.59 -4.16 -8.57
C PHE A 54 13.12 -4.30 -8.57
N TYR A 55 13.72 -4.62 -7.43
CA TYR A 55 15.17 -4.74 -7.29
C TYR A 55 15.64 -6.19 -7.27
N ARG A 56 14.84 -7.08 -6.68
CA ARG A 56 15.13 -8.51 -6.55
C ARG A 56 13.86 -9.34 -6.67
N GLN A 57 14.00 -10.56 -7.16
CA GLN A 57 12.88 -11.49 -7.34
C GLN A 57 12.48 -12.16 -6.00
N LEU A 58 11.23 -12.00 -5.59
CA LEU A 58 10.62 -12.83 -4.57
C LEU A 58 10.26 -14.22 -5.13
N LYS A 59 10.41 -15.27 -4.32
CA LYS A 59 10.11 -16.67 -4.67
C LYS A 59 9.47 -17.37 -3.48
N ALA A 60 8.38 -18.09 -3.71
CA ALA A 60 7.76 -18.94 -2.71
C ALA A 60 8.58 -20.23 -2.50
N PRO A 61 8.55 -20.85 -1.30
CA PRO A 61 7.85 -20.38 -0.10
C PRO A 61 8.60 -19.24 0.62
N GLY A 62 7.88 -18.54 1.49
CA GLY A 62 8.43 -17.54 2.39
C GLY A 62 7.41 -16.46 2.74
N GLU A 63 7.86 -15.49 3.53
CA GLU A 63 7.02 -14.37 3.95
C GLU A 63 7.62 -13.04 3.49
N VAL A 64 6.74 -12.14 3.05
CA VAL A 64 7.04 -10.75 2.75
C VAL A 64 6.82 -9.92 4.02
N LEU A 65 7.84 -9.17 4.39
CA LEU A 65 7.78 -8.12 5.39
C LEU A 65 7.58 -6.78 4.68
N ALA A 66 6.47 -6.10 4.96
CA ALA A 66 6.20 -4.77 4.45
C ALA A 66 6.41 -3.74 5.55
N LYS A 67 7.13 -2.65 5.25
CA LYS A 67 7.21 -1.47 6.11
C LYS A 67 6.53 -0.32 5.39
N HIS A 68 5.54 0.29 6.04
CA HIS A 68 4.70 1.33 5.45
C HIS A 68 5.05 2.68 6.08
N TYR A 69 5.28 3.67 5.23
CA TYR A 69 5.61 5.04 5.56
C TYR A 69 4.58 5.96 4.92
N VAL A 70 4.28 7.08 5.58
CA VAL A 70 3.30 8.06 5.12
C VAL A 70 3.91 9.45 5.20
N SER A 71 3.64 10.30 4.22
CA SER A 71 4.09 11.70 4.24
C SER A 71 3.24 12.56 5.16
N ASP A 72 3.74 13.77 5.41
CA ASP A 72 2.90 14.86 5.87
C ASP A 72 1.69 15.04 4.93
N PRO A 73 0.50 15.34 5.48
CA PRO A 73 -0.71 15.50 4.68
C PRO A 73 -0.73 16.85 3.96
N GLY A 74 -1.10 16.82 2.68
CA GLY A 74 -1.57 17.99 1.94
C GLY A 74 -3.00 18.38 2.35
N ARG A 75 -3.68 19.17 1.49
CA ARG A 75 -5.09 19.54 1.73
C ARG A 75 -6.03 18.35 1.57
N THR A 76 -5.85 17.58 0.50
CA THR A 76 -6.75 16.50 0.07
C THR A 76 -6.05 15.15 -0.10
N SER A 77 -4.71 15.15 -0.11
CA SER A 77 -3.88 13.98 -0.38
C SER A 77 -2.76 13.81 0.62
N PHE A 78 -2.21 12.61 0.66
CA PHE A 78 -0.92 12.29 1.26
C PHE A 78 -0.25 11.20 0.41
N GLU A 79 1.08 11.11 0.52
CA GLU A 79 1.87 10.08 -0.14
C GLU A 79 2.11 8.91 0.80
N THR A 80 2.24 7.73 0.22
CA THR A 80 2.60 6.50 0.93
C THR A 80 3.80 5.87 0.24
N TRP A 81 4.70 5.30 1.03
CA TRP A 81 5.81 4.47 0.55
C TRP A 81 5.85 3.17 1.33
N ILE A 82 6.12 2.07 0.65
CA ILE A 82 6.21 0.75 1.25
C ILE A 82 7.46 0.07 0.73
N THR A 83 8.32 -0.41 1.62
CA THR A 83 9.42 -1.30 1.28
C THR A 83 9.01 -2.75 1.54
N LEU A 84 9.35 -3.64 0.61
CA LEU A 84 9.09 -5.07 0.69
C LEU A 84 10.41 -5.82 0.85
N GLU A 85 10.50 -6.62 1.91
CA GLU A 85 11.65 -7.45 2.28
C GLU A 85 11.19 -8.91 2.42
N ARG A 86 12.12 -9.88 2.39
CA ARG A 86 11.82 -11.23 2.90
C ARG A 86 11.97 -11.22 4.41
N ALA A 87 11.04 -11.84 5.14
CA ALA A 87 11.10 -11.92 6.60
C ALA A 87 12.39 -12.62 7.10
N GLY A 88 12.92 -13.57 6.32
CA GLY A 88 14.19 -14.25 6.63
C GLY A 88 15.46 -13.46 6.27
N GLU A 89 15.33 -12.30 5.62
CA GLU A 89 16.45 -11.44 5.20
C GLU A 89 16.13 -9.95 5.49
N PRO A 90 15.88 -9.57 6.76
CA PRO A 90 15.50 -8.21 7.10
C PRO A 90 16.59 -7.20 6.73
N GLY A 91 16.18 -6.05 6.20
CA GLY A 91 17.07 -4.99 5.70
C GLY A 91 17.47 -5.13 4.23
N VAL A 92 17.17 -6.26 3.58
CA VAL A 92 17.36 -6.43 2.13
C VAL A 92 16.07 -6.06 1.42
N ILE A 93 16.05 -4.92 0.74
CA ILE A 93 14.89 -4.46 -0.03
C ILE A 93 14.80 -5.25 -1.34
N TYR A 94 13.68 -5.93 -1.54
CA TYR A 94 13.35 -6.66 -2.78
C TYR A 94 12.59 -5.79 -3.76
N ALA A 95 11.70 -4.96 -3.25
CA ALA A 95 10.96 -3.97 -4.01
C ALA A 95 10.58 -2.81 -3.10
N GLU A 96 10.33 -1.67 -3.70
CA GLU A 96 9.65 -0.56 -3.04
C GLU A 96 8.50 -0.12 -3.92
N GLY A 97 7.42 0.33 -3.31
CA GLY A 97 6.31 0.93 -4.03
C GLY A 97 5.79 2.13 -3.28
N GLY A 98 5.06 2.95 -4.00
CA GLY A 98 4.43 4.11 -3.41
C GLY A 98 3.15 4.46 -4.14
N ALA A 99 2.42 5.38 -3.55
CA ALA A 99 1.16 5.84 -4.11
C ALA A 99 0.69 7.14 -3.48
N THR A 100 0.07 7.95 -4.32
CA THR A 100 -0.71 9.13 -3.91
C THR A 100 -2.10 8.68 -3.50
N THR A 101 -2.45 8.96 -2.25
CA THR A 101 -3.78 8.69 -1.70
C THR A 101 -4.55 9.99 -1.57
N LEU A 102 -5.74 10.05 -2.17
CA LEU A 102 -6.69 11.16 -2.03
C LEU A 102 -7.82 10.78 -1.07
N TRP A 103 -8.34 11.76 -0.34
CA TRP A 103 -9.63 11.61 0.34
C TRP A 103 -10.76 11.96 -0.62
N PHE A 104 -11.70 11.03 -0.80
CA PHE A 104 -12.73 11.09 -1.81
C PHE A 104 -14.11 10.92 -1.18
N ASP A 105 -15.12 11.62 -1.71
CA ASP A 105 -16.52 11.47 -1.33
C ASP A 105 -17.31 10.83 -2.48
N ALA A 106 -17.77 9.59 -2.27
CA ALA A 106 -18.52 8.82 -3.26
C ALA A 106 -19.88 9.42 -3.62
N GLN A 107 -20.50 10.22 -2.76
CA GLN A 107 -21.80 10.86 -3.04
C GLN A 107 -21.65 12.05 -3.98
N THR A 108 -20.52 12.75 -3.89
CA THR A 108 -20.25 13.94 -4.72
C THR A 108 -19.32 13.68 -5.91
N ASP A 109 -18.73 12.49 -5.97
CA ASP A 109 -17.75 12.06 -6.97
C ASP A 109 -16.52 13.00 -7.05
N LYS A 110 -16.05 13.47 -5.88
CA LYS A 110 -14.99 14.48 -5.79
C LYS A 110 -14.00 14.20 -4.67
N ALA A 111 -12.76 14.66 -4.89
CA ALA A 111 -11.79 14.79 -3.82
C ALA A 111 -12.24 15.85 -2.80
N MET A 112 -12.06 15.55 -1.53
CA MET A 112 -12.40 16.44 -0.42
C MET A 112 -11.18 16.67 0.49
N ALA A 113 -11.28 17.65 1.38
CA ALA A 113 -10.24 17.86 2.39
C ALA A 113 -10.10 16.61 3.27
N LEU A 114 -8.87 16.30 3.66
CA LEU A 114 -8.64 15.25 4.65
C LEU A 114 -9.36 15.61 5.96
N PRO A 115 -10.13 14.68 6.56
CA PRO A 115 -10.73 14.92 7.86
C PRO A 115 -9.66 15.26 8.91
N ASP A 116 -9.99 16.16 9.84
CA ASP A 116 -9.01 16.63 10.84
C ASP A 116 -8.40 15.49 11.67
N TRP A 117 -9.19 14.46 11.98
CA TRP A 117 -8.72 13.27 12.68
C TRP A 117 -7.70 12.47 11.87
N VAL A 118 -7.83 12.41 10.54
CA VAL A 118 -6.84 11.78 9.66
C VAL A 118 -5.59 12.63 9.63
N ARG A 119 -5.73 13.96 9.47
CA ARG A 119 -4.58 14.88 9.41
C ARG A 119 -3.75 14.80 10.69
N GLY A 120 -4.39 14.74 11.86
CA GLY A 120 -3.71 14.60 13.15
C GLY A 120 -2.98 13.27 13.37
N LEU A 121 -3.26 12.24 12.56
CA LEU A 121 -2.51 10.98 12.58
C LEU A 121 -1.29 10.97 11.66
N LEU A 122 -1.22 11.92 10.71
CA LEU A 122 -0.20 12.00 9.67
C LEU A 122 0.89 13.06 9.95
N THR A 123 0.79 13.77 11.08
CA THR A 123 1.71 14.82 11.57
C THR A 123 2.33 14.41 12.88
#